data_AF-A0A519T5X7-F1
#
_entry.id   AF-A0A519T5X7-F1
#
_cell.length_a   1.000
_cell.length_b   1.000
_cell.length_c   1.000
_cell.angle_alpha   90.00
_cell.angle_beta   90.00
_cell.angle_gamma   90.00
#
_symmetry.space_group_name_H-M   'P 1'
#
loop_
_entity.id
_entity.type
_entity.pdbx_description
1 polymer ?
#
loop_
_entity_poly.entity_id
_entity_poly.type
_entity_poly.pdbx_seq_one_letter_code
_entity_poly.pdbx_strand_id
1 'polypeptide(L)' 'MDTYSYIANADAVAIETLYQAYQQNPESVDFGWRKFFEGFDFSQQFPEGAPVVPGTSDATNG' A
#
# COMPACT_ATOMS: atom_id res chain seq x y z
N MET A 1 1.57 24.59 20.79
CA MET A 1 1.06 23.28 21.24
C MET A 1 0.50 22.59 20.03
N ASP A 2 1.10 21.44 19.76
CA ASP A 2 1.24 20.82 18.45
C ASP A 2 -0.07 20.18 17.99
N THR A 3 -0.70 20.83 17.00
CA THR A 3 -1.87 20.32 16.27
C THR A 3 -1.63 18.97 15.59
N TYR A 4 -0.37 18.52 15.55
CA TYR A 4 0.06 17.23 15.02
C TYR A 4 -0.09 16.06 16.01
N SER A 5 -0.25 16.33 17.31
CA SER A 5 -0.27 15.27 18.33
C SER A 5 -1.64 14.60 18.53
N TYR A 6 -2.74 15.16 17.99
CA TYR A 6 -4.07 14.54 18.09
C TYR A 6 -4.32 13.48 16.98
N ILE A 7 -3.59 13.60 15.87
CA ILE A 7 -3.68 12.76 14.67
C ILE A 7 -2.76 11.52 14.82
N ALA A 8 -1.78 11.54 15.73
CA ALA A 8 -0.72 10.54 15.74
C ALA A 8 -1.10 9.14 16.27
N ASN A 9 -2.19 8.98 17.04
CA ASN A 9 -2.62 7.66 17.55
C ASN A 9 -3.98 7.19 17.01
N ALA A 10 -4.89 8.10 16.67
CA ALA A 10 -6.19 7.75 16.12
C ALA A 10 -6.08 7.29 14.65
N ASP A 11 -5.18 7.89 13.87
CA ASP A 11 -5.01 7.54 12.46
C ASP A 11 -4.38 6.17 12.24
N ALA A 12 -3.48 5.71 13.11
CA ALA A 12 -2.88 4.39 12.94
C ALA A 12 -3.93 3.26 13.01
N VAL A 13 -4.83 3.34 14.00
CA VAL A 13 -5.93 2.37 14.15
C VAL A 13 -6.95 2.50 13.02
N ALA A 14 -7.22 3.72 12.56
CA ALA A 14 -8.11 3.96 11.43
C ALA A 14 -7.55 3.39 10.12
N ILE A 15 -6.25 3.59 9.85
CA ILE A 15 -5.55 3.04 8.67
C ILE A 15 -5.53 1.52 8.74
N GLU A 16 -5.28 0.92 9.91
CA GLU A 16 -5.31 -0.53 10.08
C GLU A 16 -6.71 -1.10 9.80
N THR A 17 -7.75 -0.49 10.37
CA THR A 17 -9.15 -0.88 10.11
C THR A 17 -9.50 -0.75 8.63
N LEU A 18 -9.03 0.32 7.99
CA LEU A 18 -9.27 0.56 6.56
C LEU A 18 -8.51 -0.43 5.68
N TYR A 19 -7.30 -0.82 6.06
CA TYR A 19 -6.54 -1.86 5.38
C TYR A 19 -7.21 -3.23 5.52
N GLN A 20 -7.73 -3.57 6.70
CA GLN A 20 -8.53 -4.78 6.89
C GLN A 20 -9.79 -4.78 6.01
N ALA A 21 -10.48 -3.64 5.91
CA ALA A 21 -11.62 -3.48 5.01
C ALA A 21 -11.21 -3.65 3.53
N TYR A 22 -10.08 -3.06 3.12
CA TYR A 22 -9.50 -3.24 1.78
C TYR A 22 -9.19 -4.71 1.48
N GLN A 23 -8.58 -5.44 2.42
CA GLN A 23 -8.25 -6.86 2.27
C GLN A 23 -9.50 -7.73 2.13
N GLN A 24 -10.59 -7.40 2.82
CA GLN A 24 -11.86 -8.13 2.71
C GLN A 24 -12.60 -7.79 1.42
N ASN A 25 -12.71 -6.50 1.10
CA ASN A 25 -13.35 -6.01 -0.10
C ASN A 25 -12.71 -4.68 -0.56
N PRO A 26 -11.89 -4.70 -1.62
CA PRO A 26 -11.28 -3.48 -2.15
C PRO A 26 -12.30 -2.43 -2.56
N GLU A 27 -13.50 -2.81 -3.01
CA GLU A 27 -14.54 -1.85 -3.42
C GLU A 27 -15.22 -1.15 -2.24
N SER A 28 -14.99 -1.62 -1.00
CA SER A 28 -15.51 -0.99 0.21
C SER A 28 -14.69 0.22 0.67
N VAL A 29 -13.50 0.40 0.11
CA VAL A 29 -12.61 1.54 0.41
C VAL A 29 -12.56 2.50 -0.76
N ASP A 30 -12.37 3.78 -0.45
CA ASP A 30 -12.24 4.83 -1.46
C ASP A 30 -11.07 4.56 -2.40
N PHE A 31 -11.22 4.97 -3.67
CA PHE A 31 -10.22 4.78 -4.72
C PHE A 31 -8.81 5.23 -4.31
N GLY A 32 -8.69 6.37 -3.61
CA GLY A 32 -7.40 6.88 -3.14
C GLY A 32 -6.71 5.93 -2.18
N TRP A 33 -7.44 5.42 -1.18
CA TRP A 33 -6.94 4.43 -0.22
C TRP A 33 -6.65 3.08 -0.88
N ARG A 34 -7.50 2.68 -1.83
CA ARG A 34 -7.31 1.48 -2.64
C ARG A 34 -5.98 1.50 -3.39
N LYS A 35 -5.65 2.61 -4.05
CA LYS A 35 -4.37 2.82 -4.74
C LYS A 35 -3.18 2.88 -3.79
N PHE A 36 -3.35 3.48 -2.62
CA PHE A 36 -2.32 3.48 -1.60
C PHE A 36 -1.99 2.05 -1.13
N PHE A 37 -3.01 1.27 -0.77
CA PHE A 37 -2.81 -0.11 -0.30
C PHE A 37 -2.29 -1.05 -1.40
N GLU A 38 -2.67 -0.84 -2.66
CA GLU A 38 -2.08 -1.54 -3.81
C GLU A 38 -0.55 -1.34 -3.88
N GLY A 39 -0.07 -0.11 -3.70
CA GLY A 39 1.37 0.19 -3.65
C GLY A 39 2.05 -0.31 -2.38
N PHE A 40 1.36 -0.27 -1.23
CA PHE A 40 1.85 -0.79 0.03
C PHE A 40 2.05 -2.32 -0.01
N ASP A 41 1.06 -3.06 -0.52
CA ASP A 41 1.15 -4.51 -0.72
C ASP A 41 2.25 -4.89 -1.70
N PHE A 42 2.38 -4.12 -2.79
CA PHE A 42 3.49 -4.29 -3.73
C PHE A 42 4.83 -4.14 -3.01
N SER A 43 5.03 -3.06 -2.24
CA SER A 43 6.27 -2.86 -1.49
C SER A 43 6.55 -3.95 -0.45
N GLN A 44 5.52 -4.52 0.18
CA GLN A 44 5.67 -5.63 1.11
C GLN A 44 6.08 -6.95 0.42
N GLN A 45 5.57 -7.18 -0.79
CA GLN A 45 5.93 -8.35 -1.60
C GLN A 45 7.32 -8.23 -2.24
N PHE A 46 7.80 -6.99 -2.46
CA PHE A 46 9.11 -6.70 -3.04
C PHE A 46 9.97 -5.89 -2.07
N PRO A 47 10.50 -6.49 -0.98
CA PRO A 47 11.48 -5.83 -0.13
C PRO A 47 12.71 -5.42 -0.95
N GLU A 48 13.29 -4.25 -0.66
CA GLU A 48 14.44 -3.68 -1.39
C GLU A 48 15.52 -4.75 -1.62
N GLY A 49 15.69 -5.16 -2.89
CA GLY A 49 16.61 -6.23 -3.31
C GLY A 49 15.93 -7.44 -3.99
N ALA A 50 14.60 -7.56 -3.93
CA ALA A 50 13.86 -8.48 -4.78
C ALA A 50 13.85 -7.96 -6.23
N PRO A 51 14.13 -8.79 -7.25
CA PRO A 51 14.07 -8.36 -8.63
C PRO A 51 12.61 -8.03 -8.97
N VAL A 52 12.28 -6.73 -8.94
CA VAL A 52 11.06 -6.21 -9.55
C VAL A 52 11.21 -6.40 -11.06
N VAL A 53 10.60 -7.47 -11.59
CA VAL A 53 10.35 -7.60 -13.03
C VAL A 53 8.89 -7.30 -13.31
N PRO A 54 8.46 -6.02 -13.34
CA PRO A 54 7.20 -5.65 -13.92
C PRO A 54 7.38 -5.62 -15.44
N GLY A 55 7.30 -6.79 -16.07
CA GLY A 55 6.96 -6.90 -17.50
C GLY A 55 7.85 -6.16 -18.51
N THR A 56 9.18 -6.12 -18.34
CA THR A 56 10.06 -5.96 -19.50
C THR A 56 10.26 -7.33 -20.13
N SER A 57 9.53 -7.53 -21.22
CA SER A 57 9.80 -8.38 -22.37
C SER A 57 11.13 -9.14 -22.31
N ASP A 58 11.03 -10.46 -22.42
CA ASP A 58 12.03 -11.33 -23.02
C ASP A 58 12.40 -10.78 -24.42
N ALA A 59 13.37 -9.87 -24.45
CA ALA A 59 13.95 -9.30 -25.67
C ALA A 59 15.23 -8.54 -25.31
N THR A 60 16.29 -9.23 -24.86
CA THR A 60 17.64 -8.75 -25.11
C THR A 60 18.56 -9.92 -25.40
N ASN A 61 18.93 -9.96 -26.67
CA ASN A 61 19.93 -10.80 -27.31
C ASN A 61 21.26 -10.78 -26.55
N GLY A 62 21.92 -11.93 -26.44
CA GLY A 62 23.28 -12.10 -25.94
C GLY A 62 23.75 -13.54 -26.10
#